data_AF-A0A7K3EZN5-F1
#
_entry.id   AF-A0A7K3EZN5-F1
#
_cell.length_a   1.000
_cell.length_b   1.000
_cell.length_c   1.000
_cell.angle_alpha   90.00
_cell.angle_beta   90.00
_cell.angle_gamma   90.00
#
_symmetry.space_group_name_H-M   'P 1'
#
loop_
_entity.id
_entity.type
_entity.pdbx_description
1 polymer ?
#
loop_
_entity_poly.entity_id
_entity_poly.type
_entity_poly.pdbx_seq_one_letter_code
_entity_poly.pdbx_strand_id
1 'polypeptide(L)'
;MRSGRGEGTDSGPGRATRHVPSVVVGVGASRGVSVEEVLALVAGALDEAGLDAASVVELATVDTKGAEPGVVGAARRLGVPLVTRTAAELAAVAVPHPSGAVLAAV
;
A
#
# COMPACT_ATOMS: atom_id res chain seq x y z
N MET A 1 -12.48 -65.03 6.00
CA MET A 1 -11.58 -64.37 5.02
C MET A 1 -12.32 -63.21 4.37
N ARG A 2 -11.61 -62.09 4.15
CA ARG A 2 -12.08 -60.70 3.83
C ARG A 2 -12.58 -59.97 5.09
N SER A 3 -11.82 -59.11 5.78
CA SER A 3 -10.99 -57.97 5.35
C SER A 3 -11.81 -56.97 4.54
N GLY A 4 -11.96 -55.69 4.87
CA GLY A 4 -11.34 -54.89 5.90
C GLY A 4 -11.99 -53.50 5.95
N ARG A 5 -11.51 -52.72 6.93
CA ARG A 5 -11.63 -51.27 7.15
C ARG A 5 -11.79 -50.42 5.88
N GLY A 6 -12.59 -49.37 6.01
CA GLY A 6 -12.62 -48.25 5.07
C GLY A 6 -13.45 -47.08 5.61
N GLU A 7 -13.11 -46.58 6.81
CA GLU A 7 -13.38 -45.17 7.09
C GLU A 7 -12.44 -44.36 6.20
N GLY A 8 -13.03 -43.60 5.28
CA GLY A 8 -12.35 -42.57 4.52
C GLY A 8 -13.16 -41.30 4.70
N THR A 9 -12.87 -40.57 5.77
CA THR A 9 -13.32 -39.20 5.95
C THR A 9 -12.78 -38.36 4.80
N ASP A 10 -13.65 -37.75 4.02
CA ASP A 10 -13.30 -36.69 3.07
C ASP A 10 -12.98 -35.37 3.79
N SER A 11 -12.15 -35.42 4.84
CA SER A 11 -11.65 -34.22 5.51
C SER A 11 -10.39 -33.76 4.79
N GLY A 12 -10.55 -33.27 3.56
CA GLY A 12 -9.55 -32.42 2.93
C GLY A 12 -9.32 -31.17 3.80
N PRO A 13 -8.08 -30.67 3.94
CA PRO A 13 -7.81 -29.51 4.78
C PRO A 13 -8.62 -28.33 4.25
N GLY A 14 -9.46 -27.76 5.12
CA GLY A 14 -10.20 -26.55 4.86
C GLY A 14 -9.25 -25.52 4.27
N ARG A 15 -9.55 -25.08 3.05
CA ARG A 15 -8.72 -24.15 2.27
C ARG A 15 -8.61 -22.87 3.09
N ALA A 16 -7.52 -22.73 3.84
CA ALA A 16 -7.25 -21.52 4.61
C ALA A 16 -7.16 -20.38 3.60
N THR A 17 -8.16 -19.50 3.58
CA THR A 17 -8.11 -18.27 2.80
C THR A 17 -7.01 -17.42 3.40
N ARG A 18 -5.84 -17.38 2.74
CA ARG A 18 -4.79 -16.45 3.12
C ARG A 18 -5.34 -15.06 2.83
N HIS A 19 -5.74 -14.32 3.87
CA HIS A 19 -6.09 -12.92 3.74
C HIS A 19 -4.81 -12.18 3.32
N VAL A 20 -4.73 -11.77 2.06
CA VAL A 20 -3.69 -10.82 1.66
C VAL A 20 -3.96 -9.52 2.41
N PRO A 21 -3.03 -9.02 3.22
CA PRO A 21 -3.21 -7.73 3.87
C PRO A 21 -3.42 -6.66 2.79
N SER A 22 -4.37 -5.77 3.00
CA SER A 22 -4.58 -4.59 2.16
C SER A 22 -3.93 -3.39 2.81
N VAL A 23 -3.13 -2.65 2.06
CA VAL A 23 -2.38 -1.49 2.57
C VAL A 23 -2.60 -0.27 1.70
N VAL A 24 -2.64 0.89 2.36
CA VAL A 24 -2.58 2.21 1.72
C VAL A 24 -1.16 2.73 1.87
N VAL A 25 -0.57 3.23 0.79
CA VAL A 25 0.79 3.77 0.81
C VAL A 25 0.75 5.29 0.73
N GLY A 26 1.24 5.97 1.76
CA GLY A 26 1.42 7.42 1.76
C GLY A 26 2.66 7.83 0.97
N VAL A 27 2.51 8.73 0.01
CA VAL A 27 3.60 9.21 -0.86
C VAL A 27 3.83 10.70 -0.65
N GLY A 28 4.97 11.03 -0.03
CA GLY A 28 5.53 12.38 -0.03
C GLY A 28 6.63 12.48 -1.09
N ALA A 29 6.59 13.50 -1.94
CA ALA A 29 7.56 13.65 -3.02
C ALA A 29 7.92 15.10 -3.32
N SER A 30 9.18 15.30 -3.72
CA SER A 30 9.65 16.56 -4.30
C SER A 30 8.98 16.86 -5.63
N ARG A 31 9.01 18.12 -6.07
CA ARG A 31 8.52 18.50 -7.40
C ARG A 31 9.34 17.83 -8.49
N GLY A 32 8.70 17.32 -9.54
CA GLY A 32 9.35 16.69 -10.68
C GLY A 32 9.86 15.28 -10.40
N VAL A 33 9.41 14.62 -9.33
CA VAL A 33 9.74 13.21 -9.06
C VAL A 33 9.36 12.35 -10.27
N SER A 34 10.21 11.38 -10.62
CA SER A 34 9.91 10.47 -11.71
C SER A 34 8.93 9.37 -11.25
N VAL A 35 8.17 8.82 -12.20
CA VAL A 35 7.28 7.68 -11.92
C VAL A 35 8.07 6.48 -11.39
N GLU A 36 9.22 6.19 -12.02
CA GLU A 36 10.07 5.04 -11.66
C GLU A 36 10.65 5.17 -10.25
N GLU A 37 11.03 6.39 -9.84
CA GLU A 37 11.52 6.64 -8.49
C GLU A 37 10.43 6.40 -7.45
N VAL A 38 9.19 6.88 -7.69
CA VAL A 38 8.06 6.59 -6.79
C VAL A 38 7.79 5.09 -6.71
N LEU A 39 7.76 4.39 -7.85
CA LEU A 39 7.53 2.94 -7.88
C LEU A 39 8.62 2.16 -7.16
N ALA A 40 9.90 2.52 -7.34
CA ALA A 40 11.02 1.88 -6.67
C ALA A 40 10.94 2.07 -5.14
N LEU A 41 10.59 3.27 -4.67
CA LEU A 41 10.42 3.54 -3.24
C LEU A 41 9.24 2.77 -2.65
N VAL A 42 8.11 2.70 -3.36
CA VAL A 42 6.96 1.91 -2.92
C VAL A 42 7.33 0.43 -2.84
N ALA A 43 7.99 -0.12 -3.87
CA ALA A 43 8.41 -1.52 -3.88
C ALA A 43 9.38 -1.84 -2.73
N GLY A 44 10.37 -0.98 -2.48
CA GLY A 44 11.31 -1.15 -1.37
C GLY A 44 10.62 -1.12 0.00
N ALA A 45 9.70 -0.18 0.22
CA ALA A 45 8.97 -0.08 1.48
C ALA A 45 8.06 -1.30 1.74
N LEU A 46 7.48 -1.88 0.68
CA LEU A 46 6.68 -3.10 0.78
C LEU A 46 7.57 -4.31 1.08
N ASP A 47 8.72 -4.44 0.43
CA ASP A 47 9.67 -5.53 0.68
C ASP A 47 10.19 -5.51 2.13
N GLU A 48 10.55 -4.33 2.65
CA GLU A 48 10.92 -4.13 4.06
C GLU A 48 9.80 -4.55 5.03
N ALA A 49 8.54 -4.39 4.63
CA ALA A 49 7.37 -4.81 5.39
C ALA A 49 6.95 -6.26 5.13
N GLY A 50 7.62 -6.98 4.22
CA GLY A 50 7.25 -8.35 3.82
C GLY A 50 5.93 -8.43 3.05
N LEU A 51 5.57 -7.38 2.33
CA LEU A 51 4.32 -7.22 1.60
C LEU A 51 4.54 -7.30 0.08
N ASP A 52 3.51 -7.75 -0.64
CA ASP A 52 3.51 -7.80 -2.11
C ASP A 52 2.88 -6.52 -2.68
N ALA A 53 3.26 -6.13 -3.90
CA ALA A 53 2.64 -4.99 -4.59
C ALA A 53 1.11 -5.15 -4.76
N ALA A 54 0.61 -6.38 -4.90
CA ALA A 54 -0.82 -6.69 -4.95
C ALA A 54 -1.58 -6.39 -3.65
N SER A 55 -0.87 -6.18 -2.54
CA SER A 55 -1.46 -5.71 -1.28
C SER A 55 -1.84 -4.22 -1.31
N VAL A 56 -1.27 -3.43 -2.24
CA VAL A 56 -1.57 -2.00 -2.33
C VAL A 56 -2.96 -1.80 -2.91
N VAL A 57 -3.82 -1.09 -2.18
CA VAL A 57 -5.18 -0.76 -2.63
C VAL A 57 -5.35 0.72 -2.98
N GLU A 58 -4.44 1.58 -2.54
CA GLU A 58 -4.50 3.03 -2.72
C GLU A 58 -3.12 3.67 -2.51
N LEU A 59 -2.82 4.70 -3.30
CA LEU A 59 -1.80 5.68 -2.96
C LEU A 59 -2.47 6.92 -2.35
N ALA A 60 -1.93 7.42 -1.24
CA ALA A 60 -2.40 8.64 -0.59
C ALA A 60 -1.32 9.73 -0.62
N THR A 61 -1.69 10.98 -0.89
CA THR A 61 -0.75 12.11 -0.86
C THR A 61 -1.42 13.39 -0.35
N VAL A 62 -0.64 14.44 -0.10
CA VAL A 62 -1.18 15.77 0.22
C VAL A 62 -1.79 16.40 -1.03
N ASP A 63 -2.86 17.17 -0.90
CA ASP A 63 -3.58 17.82 -2.01
C ASP A 63 -2.69 18.62 -2.96
N THR A 64 -1.69 19.35 -2.45
CA THR A 64 -0.69 20.08 -3.25
C THR A 64 0.13 19.17 -4.19
N LYS A 65 0.08 17.84 -3.98
CA LYS A 65 0.74 16.80 -4.78
C LYS A 65 -0.21 15.94 -5.58
N GLY A 66 -1.53 16.19 -5.52
CA GLY A 66 -2.54 15.42 -6.25
C GLY A 66 -2.39 15.43 -7.77
N ALA A 67 -1.70 16.43 -8.32
CA ALA A 67 -1.44 16.57 -9.76
C ALA A 67 0.04 16.35 -10.14
N GLU A 68 0.91 15.94 -9.21
CA GLU A 68 2.32 15.69 -9.50
C GLU A 68 2.45 14.52 -10.49
N PRO A 69 3.00 14.71 -11.71
CA PRO A 69 2.96 13.69 -12.75
C PRO A 69 3.61 12.36 -12.36
N GLY A 70 4.68 12.41 -11.56
CA GLY A 70 5.33 11.20 -11.05
C GLY A 70 4.43 10.38 -10.14
N VAL A 71 3.70 11.03 -9.23
CA VAL A 71 2.79 10.37 -8.27
C VAL A 71 1.55 9.83 -8.98
N VAL A 72 0.94 10.64 -9.85
CA VAL A 72 -0.22 10.24 -10.66
C VAL A 72 0.16 9.07 -11.58
N GLY A 73 1.33 9.13 -12.21
CA GLY A 73 1.82 8.06 -13.07
C GLY A 73 2.09 6.76 -12.32
N ALA A 74 2.63 6.84 -11.10
CA ALA A 74 2.85 5.66 -10.26
C ALA A 74 1.53 4.99 -9.86
N ALA A 75 0.53 5.76 -9.42
CA ALA A 75 -0.81 5.23 -9.10
C ALA A 75 -1.42 4.51 -10.31
N ARG A 76 -1.32 5.11 -11.51
CA ARG A 76 -1.78 4.50 -12.77
C ARG A 76 -1.04 3.20 -13.11
N ARG A 77 0.28 3.14 -12.89
CA ARG A 77 1.10 1.94 -13.13
C ARG A 77 0.76 0.80 -12.18
N LEU A 78 0.47 1.13 -10.92
CA LEU A 78 0.01 0.16 -9.92
C LEU A 78 -1.46 -0.23 -10.10
N GLY A 79 -2.24 0.53 -10.88
CA GLY A 79 -3.66 0.27 -11.11
C GLY A 79 -4.55 0.60 -9.92
N VAL A 80 -4.09 1.47 -9.02
CA VAL A 80 -4.79 1.85 -7.78
C VAL A 80 -5.20 3.33 -7.82
N PRO A 81 -6.26 3.72 -7.08
CA PRO A 81 -6.61 5.14 -6.92
C PRO A 81 -5.48 5.93 -6.25
N LEU A 82 -5.40 7.21 -6.63
CA LEU A 82 -4.65 8.24 -5.91
C LEU A 82 -5.65 9.09 -5.13
N VAL A 83 -5.54 9.12 -3.81
CA VAL A 83 -6.39 9.92 -2.92
C VAL A 83 -5.58 11.04 -2.30
N THR A 84 -6.12 12.25 -2.35
CA THR A 84 -5.52 13.43 -1.74
C THR A 84 -6.10 13.70 -0.36
N ARG A 85 -5.26 14.12 0.57
CA ARG A 85 -5.64 14.65 1.89
C ARG A 85 -5.20 16.10 2.00
N THR A 86 -6.02 16.93 2.61
CA THR A 86 -5.65 18.33 2.82
C THR A 86 -4.52 18.43 3.84
N ALA A 87 -3.71 19.47 3.71
CA ALA A 87 -2.67 19.78 4.69
C ALA A 87 -3.22 19.89 6.13
N ALA A 88 -4.41 20.46 6.29
CA ALA A 88 -5.08 20.61 7.58
C ALA A 88 -5.49 19.27 8.19
N GLU A 89 -6.04 18.35 7.38
CA GLU A 89 -6.36 17.00 7.82
C GLU A 89 -5.12 16.25 8.29
N LEU A 90 -4.01 16.36 7.55
CA LEU A 90 -2.75 15.70 7.89
C LEU A 90 -2.12 16.31 9.16
N ALA A 91 -2.16 17.64 9.32
CA ALA A 91 -1.62 18.33 10.49
C ALA A 91 -2.39 18.01 11.79
N ALA A 92 -3.65 17.60 11.68
CA ALA A 92 -4.45 17.17 12.83
C ALA A 92 -4.11 15.75 13.32
N VAL A 93 -3.35 14.96 12.55
CA VAL A 93 -2.95 13.61 12.93
C VAL A 93 -1.70 13.66 13.81
N ALA A 94 -1.84 13.21 15.05
CA ALA A 94 -0.70 13.01 15.93
C ALA A 94 0.19 11.87 15.39
N VAL A 95 1.43 12.18 15.05
CA VAL A 95 2.42 11.19 14.59
C VAL A 95 3.59 11.10 15.57
N PRO A 96 4.23 9.93 15.72
CA PRO A 96 5.38 9.76 16.61
C PRO A 96 6.59 10.64 16.26
N HIS A 97 6.70 11.06 15.00
CA HIS A 97 7.83 11.84 14.47
C HIS A 97 7.33 13.06 13.67
N PRO A 98 6.91 14.15 14.35
CA PRO A 98 6.45 15.36 13.65
C PRO A 98 7.62 16.06 12.94
N SER A 99 7.34 16.69 11.79
CA SER A 99 8.34 17.43 11.01
C SER A 99 7.88 18.86 10.71
N GLY A 100 8.60 19.85 11.25
CA GLY A 100 8.32 21.27 11.01
C GLY A 100 8.54 21.68 9.55
N ALA A 101 9.51 21.08 8.85
CA ALA A 101 9.75 21.35 7.43
C ALA A 101 8.58 20.87 6.56
N VAL A 102 7.96 19.74 6.90
CA VAL A 102 6.78 19.22 6.19
C VAL A 102 5.57 20.12 6.45
N LEU A 103 5.36 20.57 7.68
CA LEU A 103 4.27 21.48 8.04
C LEU A 103 4.41 22.87 7.39
N ALA A 104 5.62 23.32 7.09
CA ALA A 104 5.87 24.62 6.46
C ALA A 104 5.84 24.59 4.92
N ALA A 105 5.88 23.39 4.32
CA ALA A 105 5.97 23.21 2.86
C ALA A 105 4.61 22.96 2.17
N VAL A 106 3.52 23.02 2.94
CA VAL A 106 2.14 22.82 2.48
C VAL A 106 1.39 24.12 2.25
#